data_AF-A0A0W7XA02-F1
#
_entry.id   AF-A0A0W7XA02-F1
#
_cell.length_a   1.000
_cell.length_b   1.000
_cell.length_c   1.000
_cell.angle_alpha   90.00
_cell.angle_beta   90.00
_cell.angle_gamma   90.00
#
_symmetry.space_group_name_H-M   'P 1'
#
loop_
_entity.id
_entity.type
_entity.pdbx_description
1 polymer ?
#
loop_
_entity_poly.entity_id
_entity_poly.type
_entity_poly.pdbx_seq_one_letter_code
_entity_poly.pdbx_strand_id
1 'polypeptide(L)'
;MTRPQQRAPKGRTRDRDDRRAVVDVLLARAQRGALSTAEGALLAEHVREEQRLADATRRAMAGTTQALDRHREAADAAIVEAEQRTEAVEEQLARTQAERDRLARDVEAMHDGINQAAREAYGERRQHRQALAEQRARLDQVLAVLARVRNAEALGDALAAVAEHDGLSPTAARIHGRMLDRADTTEARLAEQQREHDIALATQRRRAEGWKRHTREAERQAGRYRIAWLAARRDRQADRAAMAAELPLVQAGQQALASRCPFPCATCAAETAPRA
;
A
#
# COMPACT_ATOMS: atom_id res chain seq x y z
N MET A 1 9.11 -12.09 -79.58
CA MET A 1 10.25 -12.94 -79.98
C MET A 1 9.87 -13.73 -81.22
N THR A 2 10.42 -13.38 -82.38
CA THR A 2 10.10 -13.96 -83.69
C THR A 2 10.89 -15.26 -83.87
N ARG A 3 10.19 -16.39 -83.98
CA ARG A 3 10.79 -17.73 -84.10
C ARG A 3 11.39 -17.90 -85.51
N PRO A 4 12.70 -18.16 -85.67
CA PRO A 4 13.29 -18.34 -86.99
C PRO A 4 12.78 -19.65 -87.61
N GLN A 5 12.06 -19.57 -88.73
CA GLN A 5 11.65 -20.74 -89.50
C GLN A 5 12.85 -21.24 -90.32
N GLN A 6 13.46 -22.34 -89.89
CA GLN A 6 14.39 -23.11 -90.72
C GLN A 6 13.63 -23.65 -91.94
N ARG A 7 13.85 -23.06 -93.12
CA ARG A 7 13.41 -23.65 -94.40
C ARG A 7 14.24 -24.90 -94.68
N ALA A 8 13.55 -26.00 -95.01
CA ALA A 8 14.20 -27.23 -95.44
C ALA A 8 15.05 -27.00 -96.72
N PRO A 9 16.22 -27.66 -96.85
CA PRO A 9 17.11 -27.47 -97.99
C PRO A 9 16.45 -27.90 -99.30
N LYS A 10 16.38 -26.97 -100.27
CA LYS A 10 15.62 -27.03 -101.53
C LYS A 10 16.01 -28.14 -102.54
N GLY A 11 17.02 -28.96 -102.24
CA GLY A 11 17.54 -29.98 -103.17
C GLY A 11 17.08 -31.43 -102.91
N ARG A 12 16.58 -31.74 -101.71
CA ARG A 12 16.32 -33.14 -101.29
C ARG A 12 15.01 -33.72 -101.82
N THR A 13 14.03 -32.88 -102.15
CA THR A 13 12.72 -33.35 -102.66
C THR A 13 12.82 -33.83 -104.10
N ARG A 14 13.52 -33.09 -104.97
CA ARG A 14 13.68 -33.47 -106.38
C ARG A 14 14.43 -34.80 -106.55
N ASP A 15 15.53 -34.97 -105.83
CA ASP A 15 16.31 -36.22 -105.83
C ASP A 15 15.47 -37.41 -105.33
N ARG A 16 14.55 -37.18 -104.37
CA ARG A 16 13.64 -38.22 -103.88
C ARG A 16 12.55 -38.59 -104.90
N ASP A 17 12.01 -37.59 -105.60
CA ASP A 17 10.99 -37.80 -106.61
C ASP A 17 11.56 -38.53 -107.84
N ASP A 18 12.76 -38.15 -108.29
CA ASP A 18 13.49 -38.82 -109.39
C ASP A 18 13.80 -40.28 -109.04
N ARG A 19 14.22 -40.54 -107.79
CA ARG A 19 14.44 -41.88 -107.25
C ARG A 19 13.18 -42.75 -107.25
N ARG A 20 12.03 -42.21 -106.82
CA ARG A 20 10.74 -42.92 -106.82
C ARG A 20 10.30 -43.30 -108.22
N ALA A 21 10.46 -42.40 -109.19
CA ALA A 21 10.12 -42.67 -110.59
C ALA A 21 10.94 -43.85 -111.16
N VAL A 22 12.23 -43.97 -110.81
CA VAL A 22 13.07 -45.11 -111.21
C VAL A 22 12.59 -46.41 -110.58
N VAL A 23 12.21 -46.40 -109.29
CA VAL A 23 11.67 -47.58 -108.60
C VAL A 23 10.35 -48.05 -109.20
N ASP A 24 9.43 -47.13 -109.50
CA ASP A 24 8.13 -47.46 -110.07
C ASP A 24 8.28 -48.19 -111.42
N VAL A 25 9.23 -47.76 -112.24
CA VAL A 25 9.58 -48.44 -113.51
C VAL A 25 10.14 -49.84 -113.27
N LEU A 26 11.05 -50.00 -112.30
CA LEU A 26 11.65 -51.30 -111.97
C LEU A 26 10.63 -52.28 -111.36
N LEU A 27 9.73 -51.81 -110.50
CA LEU A 27 8.63 -52.62 -109.95
C LEU A 27 7.64 -53.07 -111.03
N ALA A 28 7.27 -52.17 -111.96
CA ALA A 28 6.40 -52.53 -113.09
C ALA A 28 7.05 -53.56 -114.04
N ARG A 29 8.38 -53.58 -114.16
CA ARG A 29 9.10 -54.63 -114.92
C ARG A 29 9.18 -55.94 -114.13
N ALA A 30 9.40 -55.89 -112.81
CA ALA A 30 9.37 -57.06 -111.93
C ALA A 30 8.02 -57.78 -111.95
N GLN A 31 6.90 -57.04 -111.90
CA GLN A 31 5.54 -57.59 -111.96
C GLN A 31 5.22 -58.31 -113.28
N ARG A 32 5.86 -57.90 -114.39
CA ARG A 32 5.73 -58.54 -115.70
C ARG A 32 6.70 -59.71 -115.90
N GLY A 33 7.51 -60.06 -114.90
CA GLY A 33 8.50 -61.14 -114.98
C GLY A 33 9.68 -60.84 -115.92
N ALA A 34 9.86 -59.60 -116.36
CA ALA A 34 10.86 -59.19 -117.35
C ALA A 34 12.06 -58.46 -116.73
N LEU A 35 12.30 -58.65 -115.42
CA LEU A 35 13.38 -57.98 -114.71
C LEU A 35 14.69 -58.70 -114.97
N SER A 36 15.66 -58.00 -115.55
CA SER A 36 17.01 -58.52 -115.67
C SER A 36 17.69 -58.59 -114.30
N THR A 37 18.72 -59.44 -114.17
CA THR A 37 19.48 -59.59 -112.93
C THR A 37 20.14 -58.28 -112.50
N ALA A 38 20.56 -57.44 -113.45
CA ALA A 38 21.13 -56.12 -113.19
C ALA A 38 20.08 -55.12 -112.67
N GLU A 39 18.88 -55.12 -113.25
CA GLU A 39 17.76 -54.30 -112.76
C GLU A 39 17.27 -54.75 -111.38
N GLY A 40 17.29 -56.06 -111.10
CA GLY A 40 17.03 -56.60 -109.77
C GLY A 40 18.07 -56.16 -108.73
N ALA A 41 19.34 -56.08 -109.11
CA ALA A 41 20.40 -55.56 -108.24
C ALA A 41 20.21 -54.06 -107.95
N LEU A 42 19.85 -53.25 -108.96
CA LEU A 42 19.53 -51.83 -108.79
C LEU A 42 18.31 -51.59 -107.89
N LEU A 43 17.25 -52.39 -108.04
CA LEU A 43 16.08 -52.32 -107.16
C LEU A 43 16.44 -52.70 -105.72
N ALA A 44 17.25 -53.74 -105.51
CA ALA A 44 17.70 -54.15 -104.19
C ALA A 44 18.62 -53.09 -103.52
N GLU A 45 19.50 -52.46 -104.30
CA GLU A 45 20.32 -51.33 -103.84
C GLU A 45 19.44 -50.14 -103.41
N HIS A 46 18.42 -49.81 -104.22
CA HIS A 46 17.49 -48.74 -103.91
C HIS A 46 16.73 -48.97 -102.59
N VAL A 47 16.19 -50.18 -102.37
CA VAL A 47 15.50 -50.53 -101.13
C VAL A 47 16.44 -50.41 -99.92
N ARG A 48 17.70 -50.84 -100.05
CA ARG A 48 18.69 -50.70 -98.97
C ARG A 48 19.00 -49.23 -98.67
N GLU A 49 19.07 -48.38 -99.68
CA GLU A 49 19.35 -46.96 -99.49
C GLU A 49 18.15 -46.22 -98.87
N GLU A 50 16.91 -46.51 -99.27
CA GLU A 50 15.71 -45.96 -98.60
C GLU A 50 15.60 -46.45 -97.15
N GLN A 51 15.91 -47.72 -96.87
CA GLN A 51 15.99 -48.22 -95.49
C GLN A 51 17.05 -47.47 -94.69
N ARG A 52 18.24 -47.25 -95.24
CA ARG A 52 19.30 -46.45 -94.60
C ARG A 52 18.86 -45.01 -94.34
N LEU A 53 18.19 -44.36 -95.29
CA LEU A 53 17.68 -42.99 -95.15
C LEU A 53 16.54 -42.91 -94.12
N ALA A 54 15.64 -43.89 -94.08
CA ALA A 54 14.60 -44.00 -93.08
C ALA A 54 15.21 -44.19 -91.68
N ASP A 55 16.20 -45.06 -91.54
CA ASP A 55 16.93 -45.30 -90.29
C ASP A 55 17.75 -44.10 -89.84
N ALA A 56 18.39 -43.38 -90.77
CA ALA A 56 19.08 -42.13 -90.49
C ALA A 56 18.09 -41.04 -90.01
N THR A 57 16.92 -40.95 -90.64
CA THR A 57 15.88 -39.99 -90.25
C THR A 57 15.27 -40.34 -88.89
N ARG A 58 15.00 -41.63 -88.61
CA ARG A 58 14.54 -42.10 -87.30
C ARG A 58 15.55 -41.78 -86.20
N ARG A 59 16.84 -42.04 -86.44
CA ARG A 59 17.92 -41.70 -85.49
C ARG A 59 18.03 -40.19 -85.25
N ALA A 60 17.95 -39.39 -86.31
CA ALA A 60 17.99 -37.93 -86.18
C ALA A 60 16.78 -37.38 -85.39
N MET A 61 15.57 -37.85 -85.69
CA MET A 61 14.35 -37.46 -84.96
C MET A 61 14.39 -37.92 -83.51
N ALA A 62 14.83 -39.16 -83.24
CA ALA A 62 15.01 -39.66 -81.89
C ALA A 62 16.02 -38.79 -81.09
N GLY A 63 17.13 -38.41 -81.71
CA GLY A 63 18.11 -37.52 -81.10
C GLY A 63 17.55 -36.13 -80.79
N THR A 64 16.73 -35.56 -81.69
CA THR A 64 16.07 -34.26 -81.45
C THR A 64 15.00 -34.34 -80.36
N THR A 65 14.21 -35.41 -80.32
CA THR A 65 13.20 -35.61 -79.28
C THR A 65 13.88 -35.76 -77.91
N GLN A 66 14.92 -36.60 -77.83
CA GLN A 66 15.70 -36.77 -76.60
C GLN A 66 16.41 -35.49 -76.15
N ALA A 67 16.83 -34.63 -77.09
CA ALA A 67 17.39 -33.32 -76.74
C ALA A 67 16.30 -32.38 -76.20
N LEU A 68 15.11 -32.35 -76.81
CA LEU A 68 13.99 -31.54 -76.34
C LEU A 68 13.50 -31.99 -74.96
N ASP A 69 13.40 -33.29 -74.71
CA ASP A 69 12.97 -33.81 -73.43
C ASP A 69 13.98 -33.45 -72.32
N ARG A 70 15.29 -33.58 -72.59
CA ARG A 70 16.32 -33.09 -71.66
C ARG A 70 16.23 -31.59 -71.39
N HIS A 71 15.90 -30.79 -72.40
CA HIS A 71 15.70 -29.35 -72.22
C HIS A 71 14.43 -29.02 -71.42
N ARG A 72 13.36 -29.80 -71.58
CA ARG A 72 12.14 -29.67 -70.78
C ARG A 72 12.41 -30.02 -69.32
N GLU A 73 13.04 -31.16 -69.08
CA GLU A 73 13.42 -31.58 -67.72
C GLU A 73 14.32 -30.55 -67.03
N ALA A 74 15.31 -29.99 -67.75
CA ALA A 74 16.16 -28.94 -67.22
C ALA A 74 15.39 -27.63 -66.94
N ALA A 75 14.41 -27.27 -67.79
CA ALA A 75 13.57 -26.10 -67.58
C ALA A 75 12.62 -26.30 -66.40
N ASP A 76 12.00 -27.46 -66.27
CA ASP A 76 11.11 -27.81 -65.17
C ASP A 76 11.88 -27.81 -63.84
N ALA A 77 13.09 -28.37 -63.81
CA ALA A 77 13.97 -28.30 -62.64
C ALA A 77 14.33 -26.85 -62.27
N ALA A 78 14.67 -26.01 -63.24
CA ALA A 78 14.98 -24.60 -62.99
C ALA A 78 13.76 -23.79 -62.50
N ILE A 79 12.56 -24.14 -62.95
CA ILE A 79 11.30 -23.54 -62.46
C ILE A 79 11.09 -23.93 -61.00
N VAL A 80 11.19 -25.23 -60.67
CA VAL A 80 11.03 -25.72 -59.29
C VAL A 80 12.05 -25.06 -58.34
N GLU A 81 13.31 -24.94 -58.74
CA GLU A 81 14.33 -24.25 -57.94
C GLU A 81 14.06 -22.74 -57.78
N ALA A 82 13.43 -22.11 -58.77
CA ALA A 82 13.03 -20.70 -58.68
C ALA A 82 11.82 -20.51 -57.76
N GLU A 83 10.83 -21.41 -57.83
CA GLU A 83 9.66 -21.42 -56.94
C GLU A 83 10.08 -21.63 -55.49
N GLN A 84 10.91 -22.64 -55.21
CA GLN A 84 11.43 -22.91 -53.86
C GLN A 84 12.21 -21.72 -53.28
N ARG A 85 13.02 -21.03 -54.10
CA ARG A 85 13.73 -19.82 -53.67
C ARG A 85 12.77 -18.68 -53.37
N THR A 86 11.70 -18.54 -54.16
CA THR A 86 10.69 -17.50 -53.95
C THR A 86 9.93 -17.75 -52.65
N GLU A 87 9.48 -18.98 -52.41
CA GLU A 87 8.81 -19.40 -51.17
C GLU A 87 9.71 -19.16 -49.95
N ALA A 88 11.00 -19.54 -50.02
CA ALA A 88 11.93 -19.31 -48.92
C ALA A 88 12.14 -17.81 -48.61
N VAL A 89 12.18 -16.96 -49.63
CA VAL A 89 12.29 -15.50 -49.46
C VAL A 89 11.00 -14.92 -48.87
N GLU A 90 9.83 -15.37 -49.32
CA GLU A 90 8.54 -14.94 -48.78
C GLU A 90 8.40 -15.31 -47.30
N GLU A 91 8.80 -16.53 -46.92
CA GLU A 91 8.83 -16.95 -45.52
C GLU A 91 9.78 -16.08 -44.68
N GLN A 92 10.98 -15.80 -45.18
CA GLN A 92 11.93 -14.93 -44.48
C GLN A 92 11.38 -13.53 -44.31
N LEU A 93 10.78 -12.97 -45.37
CA LEU A 93 10.17 -11.64 -45.33
C LEU A 93 9.02 -11.59 -44.31
N ALA A 94 8.16 -12.60 -44.27
CA ALA A 94 7.07 -12.70 -43.31
C ALA A 94 7.60 -12.77 -41.87
N ARG A 95 8.66 -13.54 -41.62
CA ARG A 95 9.32 -13.61 -40.29
C ARG A 95 9.91 -12.26 -39.88
N THR A 96 10.65 -11.60 -40.77
CA THR A 96 11.23 -10.28 -40.48
C THR A 96 10.16 -9.21 -40.28
N GLN A 97 9.05 -9.24 -41.02
CA GLN A 97 7.92 -8.34 -40.81
C GLN A 97 7.27 -8.58 -39.44
N ALA A 98 7.04 -9.83 -39.06
CA ALA A 98 6.49 -10.16 -37.75
C ALA A 98 7.40 -9.70 -36.59
N GLU A 99 8.71 -9.87 -36.73
CA GLU A 99 9.69 -9.36 -35.77
C GLU A 99 9.70 -7.83 -35.70
N ARG A 100 9.67 -7.15 -36.85
CA ARG A 100 9.58 -5.69 -36.91
C ARG A 100 8.31 -5.18 -36.23
N ASP A 101 7.17 -5.80 -36.48
CA ASP A 101 5.89 -5.38 -35.90
C ASP A 101 5.81 -5.71 -34.40
N ARG A 102 6.51 -6.75 -33.94
CA ARG A 102 6.72 -7.00 -32.51
C ARG A 102 7.58 -5.90 -31.89
N LEU A 103 8.73 -5.59 -32.48
CA LEU A 103 9.63 -4.56 -31.97
C LEU A 103 8.98 -3.17 -31.96
N ALA A 104 8.18 -2.85 -32.99
CA ALA A 104 7.42 -1.61 -33.05
C ALA A 104 6.46 -1.48 -31.84
N ARG A 105 5.75 -2.56 -31.50
CA ARG A 105 4.87 -2.61 -30.31
C ARG A 105 5.66 -2.48 -29.02
N ASP A 106 6.81 -3.13 -28.91
CA ASP A 106 7.66 -3.06 -27.71
C ASP A 106 8.21 -1.62 -27.51
N VAL A 107 8.61 -0.94 -28.59
CA VAL A 107 9.06 0.46 -28.57
C VAL A 107 7.92 1.42 -28.22
N GLU A 108 6.72 1.20 -28.77
CA GLU A 108 5.53 1.99 -28.44
C GLU A 108 5.18 1.85 -26.95
N ALA A 109 5.13 0.62 -26.44
CA ALA A 109 4.90 0.35 -25.03
C ALA A 109 5.97 0.99 -24.12
N MET A 110 7.25 0.97 -24.54
CA MET A 110 8.32 1.63 -23.82
C MET A 110 8.14 3.16 -23.81
N HIS A 111 7.79 3.77 -24.93
CA HIS A 111 7.51 5.20 -25.01
C HIS A 111 6.32 5.61 -24.13
N ASP A 112 5.26 4.82 -24.12
CA ASP A 112 4.10 5.06 -23.25
C ASP A 112 4.48 4.96 -21.77
N GLY A 113 5.29 3.95 -21.41
CA GLY A 113 5.81 3.81 -20.05
C GLY A 113 6.69 4.99 -19.62
N ILE A 114 7.59 5.46 -20.49
CA ILE A 114 8.42 6.65 -20.23
C ILE A 114 7.55 7.90 -20.08
N ASN A 115 6.57 8.09 -20.96
CA ASN A 115 5.68 9.24 -20.93
C ASN A 115 4.80 9.23 -19.67
N GLN A 116 4.32 8.07 -19.25
CA GLN A 116 3.57 7.92 -18.01
C GLN A 116 4.44 8.28 -16.79
N ALA A 117 5.62 7.69 -16.67
CA ALA A 117 6.56 7.99 -15.59
C ALA A 117 6.94 9.47 -15.55
N ALA A 118 7.12 10.10 -16.71
CA ALA A 118 7.41 11.54 -16.80
C ALA A 118 6.25 12.40 -16.30
N ARG A 119 4.99 12.04 -16.60
CA ARG A 119 3.79 12.73 -16.11
C ARG A 119 3.65 12.60 -14.59
N GLU A 120 3.87 11.41 -14.06
CA GLU A 120 3.84 11.14 -12.61
C GLU A 120 4.91 11.96 -11.89
N ALA A 121 6.17 11.89 -12.34
CA ALA A 121 7.26 12.67 -11.77
C ALA A 121 7.02 14.19 -11.87
N TYR A 122 6.38 14.66 -12.93
CA TYR A 122 5.98 16.06 -13.03
C TYR A 122 4.88 16.43 -12.03
N GLY A 123 3.87 15.56 -11.85
CA GLY A 123 2.82 15.70 -10.84
C GLY A 123 3.37 15.78 -9.43
N GLU A 124 4.27 14.86 -9.06
CA GLU A 124 4.95 14.84 -7.76
C GLU A 124 5.78 16.11 -7.53
N ARG A 125 6.59 16.53 -8.52
CA ARG A 125 7.35 17.79 -8.42
C ARG A 125 6.46 19.01 -8.27
N ARG A 126 5.27 19.01 -8.87
CA ARG A 126 4.30 20.10 -8.70
C ARG A 126 3.74 20.11 -7.28
N GLN A 127 3.30 18.96 -6.77
CA GLN A 127 2.79 18.83 -5.39
C GLN A 127 3.86 19.20 -4.37
N HIS A 128 5.10 18.74 -4.55
CA HIS A 128 6.21 19.08 -3.68
C HIS A 128 6.49 20.59 -3.66
N ARG A 129 6.48 21.25 -4.84
CA ARG A 129 6.62 22.71 -4.91
C ARG A 129 5.48 23.45 -4.23
N GLN A 130 4.24 22.95 -4.34
CA GLN A 130 3.09 23.52 -3.63
C GLN A 130 3.24 23.37 -2.12
N ALA A 131 3.61 22.19 -1.63
CA ALA A 131 3.86 21.94 -0.22
C ALA A 131 4.97 22.84 0.34
N LEU A 132 6.08 23.01 -0.40
CA LEU A 132 7.15 23.94 -0.02
C LEU A 132 6.67 25.40 0.00
N ALA A 133 5.83 25.81 -0.96
CA ALA A 133 5.26 27.16 -0.98
C ALA A 133 4.33 27.41 0.23
N GLU A 134 3.50 26.42 0.59
CA GLU A 134 2.64 26.48 1.78
C GLU A 134 3.47 26.52 3.07
N GLN A 135 4.50 25.68 3.18
CA GLN A 135 5.41 25.70 4.32
C GLN A 135 6.10 27.06 4.44
N ARG A 136 6.59 27.62 3.34
CA ARG A 136 7.20 28.94 3.32
C ARG A 136 6.21 30.03 3.74
N ALA A 137 4.98 29.99 3.24
CA ALA A 137 3.95 30.95 3.65
C ALA A 137 3.62 30.85 5.14
N ARG A 138 3.57 29.65 5.72
CA ARG A 138 3.41 29.45 7.17
C ARG A 138 4.59 30.01 7.96
N LEU A 139 5.83 29.79 7.49
CA LEU A 139 7.02 30.34 8.12
C LEU A 139 7.02 31.87 8.06
N ASP A 140 6.67 32.46 6.92
CA ASP A 140 6.57 33.92 6.76
C ASP A 140 5.51 34.51 7.71
N GLN A 141 4.37 33.84 7.90
CA GLN A 141 3.35 34.21 8.88
C GLN A 141 3.88 34.18 10.32
N VAL A 142 4.55 33.10 10.71
CA VAL A 142 5.15 32.96 12.06
C VAL A 142 6.23 34.03 12.28
N LEU A 143 7.09 34.27 11.29
CA LEU A 143 8.12 35.32 11.36
C LEU A 143 7.50 36.72 11.49
N ALA A 144 6.39 36.99 10.81
CA ALA A 144 5.66 38.25 10.96
C ALA A 144 5.06 38.41 12.37
N VAL A 145 4.53 37.34 12.97
CA VAL A 145 4.06 37.36 14.37
C VAL A 145 5.21 37.61 15.32
N LEU A 146 6.34 36.90 15.15
CA LEU A 146 7.53 37.09 15.97
C LEU A 146 8.08 38.52 15.86
N ALA A 147 8.06 39.11 14.66
CA ALA A 147 8.45 40.51 14.47
C ALA A 147 7.50 41.47 15.22
N ARG A 148 6.18 41.22 15.20
CA ARG A 148 5.20 42.01 15.97
C ARG A 148 5.41 41.88 17.48
N VAL A 149 5.64 40.66 17.98
CA VAL A 149 5.96 40.40 19.39
C VAL A 149 7.24 41.12 19.79
N ARG A 150 8.29 41.06 18.96
CA ARG A 150 9.57 41.73 19.21
C ARG A 150 9.44 43.25 19.28
N ASN A 151 8.56 43.82 18.46
CA ASN A 151 8.36 45.27 18.37
C ASN A 151 7.25 45.79 19.30
N ALA A 152 6.66 44.93 20.13
CA ALA A 152 5.62 45.34 21.07
C ALA A 152 6.22 46.16 22.22
N GLU A 153 5.62 47.32 22.50
CA GLU A 153 6.04 48.21 23.60
C GLU A 153 5.44 47.79 24.95
N ALA A 154 4.34 47.02 24.93
CA ALA A 154 3.66 46.48 26.10
C ALA A 154 3.46 44.96 25.99
N LEU A 155 3.37 44.29 27.14
CA LEU A 155 3.13 42.84 27.21
C LEU A 155 1.79 42.46 26.58
N GLY A 156 0.75 43.27 26.78
CA GLY A 156 -0.57 43.06 26.18
C GLY A 156 -0.55 43.08 24.65
N ASP A 157 0.27 43.93 24.02
CA ASP A 157 0.41 43.99 22.57
C ASP A 157 1.14 42.76 22.00
N ALA A 158 2.17 42.28 22.71
CA ALA A 158 2.84 41.03 22.37
C ALA A 158 1.88 39.83 22.43
N LEU A 159 1.09 39.75 23.50
CA LEU A 159 0.11 38.68 23.69
C LEU A 159 -1.07 38.78 22.72
N ALA A 160 -1.48 39.99 22.32
CA ALA A 160 -2.47 40.18 21.28
C ALA A 160 -1.98 39.64 19.92
N ALA A 161 -0.71 39.88 19.57
CA ALA A 161 -0.14 39.36 18.32
C ALA A 161 -0.11 37.82 18.26
N VAL A 162 0.15 37.15 19.40
CA VAL A 162 0.08 35.68 19.50
C VAL A 162 -1.37 35.20 19.48
N ALA A 163 -2.27 35.83 20.22
CA ALA A 163 -3.69 35.50 20.23
C ALA A 163 -4.33 35.59 18.83
N GLU A 164 -3.96 36.59 18.02
CA GLU A 164 -4.40 36.70 16.63
C GLU A 164 -3.91 35.55 15.75
N HIS A 165 -2.67 35.10 15.95
CA HIS A 165 -2.13 33.93 15.25
C HIS A 165 -2.88 32.65 15.61
N ASP A 166 -3.27 32.52 16.88
CA ASP A 166 -4.01 31.36 17.40
C ASP A 166 -5.51 31.39 17.07
N GLY A 167 -5.96 32.39 16.30
CA GLY A 167 -7.31 32.45 15.72
C GLY A 167 -8.29 33.36 16.46
N LEU A 168 -7.84 34.15 17.45
CA LEU A 168 -8.68 35.23 17.97
C LEU A 168 -8.83 36.35 16.94
N SER A 169 -10.02 36.94 16.87
CA SER A 169 -10.18 38.15 16.07
C SER A 169 -9.27 39.27 16.62
N PRO A 170 -8.75 40.17 15.76
CA PRO A 170 -7.91 41.28 16.20
C PRO A 170 -8.53 42.15 17.31
N THR A 171 -9.86 42.27 17.31
CA THR A 171 -10.57 43.02 18.34
C THR A 171 -10.57 42.26 19.68
N ALA A 172 -10.83 40.96 19.66
CA ALA A 172 -10.78 40.12 20.87
C ALA A 172 -9.37 40.03 21.45
N ALA A 173 -8.36 39.86 20.59
CA ALA A 173 -6.96 39.82 20.98
C ALA A 173 -6.50 41.12 21.66
N ARG A 174 -6.87 42.29 21.10
CA ARG A 174 -6.57 43.60 21.72
C ARG A 174 -7.29 43.83 23.03
N ILE A 175 -8.54 43.40 23.16
CA ILE A 175 -9.29 43.47 24.43
C ILE A 175 -8.58 42.61 25.49
N HIS A 176 -8.18 41.38 25.12
CA HIS A 176 -7.44 40.49 25.99
C HIS A 176 -6.09 41.09 26.43
N GLY A 177 -5.33 41.67 25.49
CA GLY A 177 -4.08 42.37 25.78
C GLY A 177 -4.27 43.50 26.80
N ARG A 178 -5.26 44.38 26.59
CA ARG A 178 -5.58 45.48 27.51
C ARG A 178 -6.01 45.01 28.90
N MET A 179 -6.73 43.89 28.99
CA MET A 179 -7.11 43.31 30.27
C MET A 179 -5.88 42.86 31.05
N LEU A 180 -4.91 42.24 30.38
CA LEU A 180 -3.67 41.80 30.99
C LEU A 180 -2.78 42.98 31.39
N ASP A 181 -2.63 43.99 30.53
CA ASP A 181 -1.89 45.21 30.89
C ASP A 181 -2.50 45.88 32.13
N ARG A 182 -3.83 45.91 32.23
CA ARG A 182 -4.53 46.46 33.40
C ARG A 182 -4.35 45.60 34.65
N ALA A 183 -4.38 44.28 34.51
CA ALA A 183 -4.09 43.35 35.58
C ALA A 183 -2.63 43.46 36.09
N ASP A 184 -1.70 43.85 35.21
CA ASP A 184 -0.29 43.97 35.56
C ASP A 184 0.10 45.32 36.16
N THR A 185 -0.86 46.25 36.27
CA THR A 185 -0.62 47.54 36.94
C THR A 185 -0.25 47.36 38.40
N THR A 186 0.63 48.23 38.89
CA THR A 186 1.06 48.22 40.31
C THR A 186 -0.13 48.38 41.26
N GLU A 187 -1.14 49.16 40.87
CA GLU A 187 -2.37 49.34 41.63
C GLU A 187 -3.15 48.02 41.75
N ALA A 188 -3.33 47.29 40.64
CA ALA A 188 -4.00 46.00 40.67
C ALA A 188 -3.24 44.97 41.53
N ARG A 189 -1.91 44.93 41.42
CA ARG A 189 -1.06 44.06 42.24
C ARG A 189 -1.14 44.41 43.74
N LEU A 190 -1.10 45.69 44.09
CA LEU A 190 -1.23 46.15 45.48
C LEU A 190 -2.63 45.88 46.04
N ALA A 191 -3.68 46.06 45.24
CA ALA A 191 -5.05 45.74 45.63
C ALA A 191 -5.21 44.24 45.93
N GLU A 192 -4.62 43.35 45.12
CA GLU A 192 -4.66 41.91 45.37
C GLU A 192 -3.84 41.53 46.61
N GLN A 193 -2.65 42.13 46.80
CA GLN A 193 -1.86 41.92 48.03
C GLN A 193 -2.62 42.38 49.29
N GLN A 194 -3.32 43.52 49.22
CA GLN A 194 -4.14 43.99 50.33
C GLN A 194 -5.30 43.03 50.61
N ARG A 195 -5.96 42.53 49.56
CA ARG A 195 -7.04 41.54 49.69
C ARG A 195 -6.53 40.25 50.34
N GLU A 196 -5.38 39.74 49.91
CA GLU A 196 -4.73 38.57 50.52
C GLU A 196 -4.40 38.81 52.00
N HIS A 197 -3.87 40.00 52.33
CA HIS A 197 -3.58 40.40 53.69
C HIS A 197 -4.86 40.46 54.55
N ASP A 198 -5.95 41.03 54.03
CA ASP A 198 -7.23 41.12 54.73
C ASP A 198 -7.85 39.73 54.96
N ILE A 199 -7.76 38.83 53.97
CA ILE A 199 -8.17 37.43 54.11
C ILE A 199 -7.34 36.74 55.20
N ALA A 200 -6.03 36.95 55.24
CA ALA A 200 -5.16 36.38 56.25
C ALA A 200 -5.51 36.92 57.65
N LEU A 201 -5.72 38.23 57.80
CA LEU A 201 -6.15 38.85 59.05
C LEU A 201 -7.52 38.34 59.51
N ALA A 202 -8.50 38.27 58.60
CA ALA A 202 -9.84 37.73 58.91
C ALA A 202 -9.76 36.28 59.37
N THR A 203 -8.90 35.47 58.74
CA THR A 203 -8.67 34.08 59.12
C THR A 203 -8.05 33.98 60.52
N GLN A 204 -7.05 34.82 60.84
CA GLN A 204 -6.44 34.85 62.16
C GLN A 204 -7.42 35.31 63.24
N ARG A 205 -8.24 36.33 62.98
CA ARG A 205 -9.30 36.77 63.88
C ARG A 205 -10.31 35.65 64.16
N ARG A 206 -10.78 34.96 63.12
CA ARG A 206 -11.70 33.82 63.26
C ARG A 206 -11.08 32.70 64.11
N ARG A 207 -9.79 32.40 63.93
CA ARG A 207 -9.06 31.43 64.76
C ARG A 207 -9.02 31.88 66.22
N ALA A 208 -8.64 33.13 66.49
CA ALA A 208 -8.57 33.68 67.86
C ALA A 208 -9.94 33.65 68.56
N GLU A 209 -11.03 33.99 67.86
CA GLU A 209 -12.39 33.85 68.37
C GLU A 209 -12.78 32.39 68.62
N GLY A 210 -12.38 31.47 67.74
CA GLY A 210 -12.53 30.04 67.93
C GLY A 210 -11.86 29.57 69.23
N TRP A 211 -10.61 29.99 69.47
CA TRP A 211 -9.89 29.72 70.71
C TRP A 211 -10.64 30.27 71.93
N LYS A 212 -11.13 31.52 71.88
CA LYS A 212 -11.93 32.11 72.97
C LYS A 212 -13.23 31.35 73.24
N ARG A 213 -13.88 30.79 72.20
CA ARG A 213 -15.06 29.94 72.38
C ARG A 213 -14.69 28.61 73.04
N HIS A 214 -13.61 27.97 72.58
CA HIS A 214 -13.12 26.73 73.17
C HIS A 214 -12.73 26.88 74.63
N THR A 215 -12.05 27.96 75.02
CA THR A 215 -11.68 28.19 76.43
C THR A 215 -12.92 28.36 77.31
N ARG A 216 -13.90 29.19 76.89
CA ARG A 216 -15.17 29.36 77.61
C ARG A 216 -15.97 28.06 77.70
N GLU A 217 -15.91 27.22 76.69
CA GLU A 217 -16.56 25.91 76.71
C GLU A 217 -15.86 24.96 77.68
N ALA A 218 -14.52 24.92 77.67
CA ALA A 218 -13.73 24.15 78.62
C ALA A 218 -13.97 24.60 80.07
N GLU A 219 -14.05 25.91 80.34
CA GLU A 219 -14.40 26.45 81.67
C GLU A 219 -15.80 26.03 82.11
N ARG A 220 -16.80 26.13 81.22
CA ARG A 220 -18.17 25.68 81.51
C ARG A 220 -18.21 24.18 81.79
N GLN A 221 -17.48 23.39 81.01
CA GLN A 221 -17.38 21.95 81.20
C GLN A 221 -16.69 21.61 82.54
N ALA A 222 -15.58 22.26 82.87
CA ALA A 222 -14.91 22.13 84.16
C ALA A 222 -15.84 22.51 85.32
N GLY A 223 -16.64 23.58 85.17
CA GLY A 223 -17.68 23.97 86.13
C GLY A 223 -18.73 22.89 86.34
N ARG A 224 -19.27 22.30 85.26
CA ARG A 224 -20.22 21.17 85.33
C ARG A 224 -19.61 19.97 86.04
N TYR A 225 -18.37 19.59 85.70
CA TYR A 225 -17.66 18.51 86.38
C TYR A 225 -17.46 18.79 87.87
N ARG A 226 -17.09 20.03 88.24
CA ARG A 226 -16.91 20.42 89.64
C ARG A 226 -18.21 20.32 90.43
N ILE A 227 -19.33 20.78 89.86
CA ILE A 227 -20.66 20.67 90.48
C ILE A 227 -21.05 19.20 90.64
N ALA A 228 -20.91 18.40 89.57
CA ALA A 228 -21.20 16.96 89.60
C ALA A 228 -20.34 16.23 90.64
N TRP A 229 -19.06 16.56 90.75
CA TRP A 229 -18.14 15.99 91.74
C TRP A 229 -18.54 16.36 93.17
N LEU A 230 -18.92 17.62 93.43
CA LEU A 230 -19.40 18.06 94.74
C LEU A 230 -20.72 17.38 95.12
N ALA A 231 -21.64 17.21 94.16
CA ALA A 231 -22.88 16.47 94.37
C ALA A 231 -22.58 15.00 94.74
N ALA A 232 -21.80 14.29 93.92
CA ALA A 232 -21.40 12.91 94.19
C ALA A 232 -20.62 12.74 95.51
N ARG A 233 -19.93 13.79 95.97
CA ARG A 233 -19.27 13.80 97.28
C ARG A 233 -20.27 13.98 98.42
N ARG A 234 -21.28 14.84 98.26
CA ARG A 234 -22.38 15.01 99.23
C ARG A 234 -23.22 13.74 99.31
N ASP A 235 -23.56 13.12 98.19
CA ASP A 235 -24.30 11.86 98.15
C ASP A 235 -23.53 10.77 98.91
N ARG A 236 -22.24 10.61 98.64
CA ARG A 236 -21.38 9.69 99.40
C ARG A 236 -21.31 10.00 100.90
N GLN A 237 -21.39 11.27 101.29
CA GLN A 237 -21.42 11.65 102.71
C GLN A 237 -22.77 11.35 103.35
N ALA A 238 -23.87 11.58 102.61
CA ALA A 238 -25.22 11.21 103.01
C ALA A 238 -25.36 9.69 103.13
N ASP A 239 -24.83 8.92 102.17
CA ASP A 239 -24.79 7.45 102.22
C ASP A 239 -24.02 6.97 103.46
N ARG A 240 -22.85 7.55 103.76
CA ARG A 240 -22.10 7.22 104.99
C ARG A 240 -22.88 7.56 106.25
N ALA A 241 -23.59 8.69 106.27
CA ALA A 241 -24.40 9.10 107.41
C ALA A 241 -25.62 8.18 107.59
N ALA A 242 -26.28 7.78 106.49
CA ALA A 242 -27.36 6.80 106.48
C ALA A 242 -26.88 5.44 106.98
N MET A 243 -25.77 4.93 106.44
CA MET A 243 -25.12 3.69 106.90
C MET A 243 -24.73 3.77 108.38
N ALA A 244 -24.25 4.92 108.86
CA ALA A 244 -23.93 5.14 110.29
C ALA A 244 -25.18 5.22 111.18
N ALA A 245 -26.30 5.73 110.67
CA ALA A 245 -27.58 5.76 111.38
C ALA A 245 -28.28 4.39 111.39
N GLU A 246 -28.06 3.57 110.36
CA GLU A 246 -28.53 2.19 110.28
C GLU A 246 -27.62 1.22 111.05
N LEU A 247 -26.34 1.56 111.27
CA LEU A 247 -25.38 0.74 112.01
C LEU A 247 -25.87 0.27 113.39
N PRO A 248 -26.51 1.10 114.25
CA PRO A 248 -27.04 0.67 115.53
C PRO A 248 -28.21 -0.31 115.37
N LEU A 249 -29.03 -0.17 114.33
CA LEU A 249 -30.14 -1.08 114.04
C LEU A 249 -29.61 -2.43 113.55
N VAL A 250 -28.59 -2.42 112.68
CA VAL A 250 -27.89 -3.63 112.24
C VAL A 250 -27.19 -4.31 113.41
N GLN A 251 -26.49 -3.56 114.27
CA GLN A 251 -25.85 -4.07 115.48
C GLN A 251 -26.87 -4.61 116.48
N ALA A 252 -28.01 -3.93 116.69
CA ALA A 252 -29.09 -4.43 117.53
C ALA A 252 -29.73 -5.70 116.96
N GLY A 253 -29.88 -5.79 115.63
CA GLY A 253 -30.32 -7.02 114.94
C GLY A 253 -29.32 -8.16 115.11
N GLN A 254 -28.02 -7.90 114.99
CA GLN A 254 -26.96 -8.87 115.24
C GLN A 254 -26.90 -9.30 116.71
N GLN A 255 -27.07 -8.37 117.67
CA GLN A 255 -27.15 -8.67 119.10
C GLN A 255 -28.43 -9.43 119.46
N ALA A 256 -29.55 -9.16 118.79
CA ALA A 256 -30.80 -9.91 118.93
C ALA A 256 -30.69 -11.34 118.36
N LEU A 257 -29.96 -11.52 117.26
CA LEU A 257 -29.60 -12.85 116.73
C LEU A 257 -28.63 -13.59 117.65
N ALA A 258 -27.62 -12.89 118.21
CA ALA A 258 -26.69 -13.46 119.17
C ALA A 258 -27.37 -13.85 120.50
N SER A 259 -28.36 -13.07 120.96
CA SER A 259 -29.15 -13.37 122.17
C SER A 259 -30.28 -14.38 121.94
N ARG A 260 -30.66 -14.66 120.67
CA ARG A 260 -31.52 -15.79 120.28
C ARG A 260 -30.79 -17.13 120.10
N CYS A 261 -29.48 -17.17 120.38
CA CYS A 261 -28.76 -18.42 120.67
C CYS A 261 -28.58 -18.61 122.18
N PRO A 262 -29.58 -19.16 122.90
CA PRO A 262 -29.31 -19.77 124.20
C PRO A 262 -28.57 -21.09 123.93
N PHE A 263 -27.42 -21.25 124.59
CA PHE A 263 -26.47 -22.38 124.58
C PHE A 263 -25.32 -22.32 123.56
N PRO A 264 -24.05 -22.28 124.04
CA PRO A 264 -22.88 -22.38 123.18
C PRO A 264 -22.83 -23.79 122.60
N CYS A 265 -23.16 -23.93 121.31
CA CYS A 265 -22.92 -25.14 120.54
C CYS A 265 -21.56 -25.03 119.86
N ALA A 266 -20.67 -26.00 120.10
CA ALA A 266 -19.26 -26.01 119.74
C ALA A 266 -18.96 -26.20 118.24
N THR A 267 -19.89 -25.90 117.34
CA THR A 267 -19.79 -26.25 115.90
C THR A 267 -19.72 -25.08 114.92
N CYS A 268 -19.77 -23.81 115.37
CA CYS A 268 -19.72 -22.65 114.46
C CYS A 268 -18.37 -21.91 114.43
N ALA A 269 -17.29 -22.48 114.98
CA ALA A 269 -15.97 -21.85 115.07
C ALA A 269 -15.03 -22.05 113.85
N ALA A 270 -15.54 -22.51 112.69
CA ALA A 270 -14.70 -22.98 111.59
C ALA A 270 -14.58 -22.05 110.36
N GLU A 271 -15.31 -20.93 110.26
CA GLU A 271 -15.29 -20.10 109.04
C GLU A 271 -15.03 -18.61 109.32
N THR A 272 -13.90 -18.28 109.94
CA THR A 272 -13.31 -16.93 109.82
C THR A 272 -11.78 -17.01 109.82
N ALA A 273 -11.23 -17.72 108.84
CA ALA A 273 -9.83 -17.57 108.44
C ALA A 273 -9.76 -16.68 107.17
N PRO A 274 -8.84 -15.70 107.11
CA PRO A 274 -8.72 -14.77 105.98
C PRO A 274 -8.10 -15.48 104.76
N ARG A 275 -8.73 -15.37 103.59
CA ARG A 275 -8.05 -15.64 102.32
C ARG A 275 -7.32 -14.37 101.86
N ALA A 276 -6.06 -14.55 101.51
CA ALA A 276 -5.20 -13.59 100.83
C ALA A 276 -5.75 -13.19 99.45
#